data_AF-A0A2V8P4D3-F1
#
_entry.id   AF-A0A2V8P4D3-F1
#
_cell.length_a   1.000
_cell.length_b   1.000
_cell.length_c   1.000
_cell.angle_alpha   90.00
_cell.angle_beta   90.00
_cell.angle_gamma   90.00
#
_symmetry.space_group_name_H-M   'P 1'
#
loop_
_entity.id
_entity.type
_entity.pdbx_description
1 polymer ?
#
loop_
_entity_poly.entity_id
_entity_poly.type
_entity_poly.pdbx_seq_one_letter_code
_entity_poly.pdbx_strand_id
1 'polypeptide(L)' 'MGQLGLPELLIVGFIALLVFGPKKLPELGSGLGKAIRDFKGAISGKDSLPEEEKKETDKQEKPAGK' A
#
# COMPACT_ATOMS: atom_id res chain seq x y z
N MET A 1 21.11 20.67 -12.61
CA MET A 1 19.66 20.69 -12.26
C MET A 1 19.38 19.39 -11.52
N GLY A 2 19.04 19.48 -10.23
CA GLY A 2 18.93 18.32 -9.35
C GLY A 2 17.86 17.36 -9.85
N GLN A 3 18.28 16.16 -10.23
CA GLN A 3 17.35 15.06 -10.43
C GLN A 3 16.85 14.70 -9.03
N LEU A 4 15.55 14.89 -8.78
CA LEU A 4 14.90 14.41 -7.57
C LEU A 4 15.25 12.92 -7.44
N GLY A 5 16.19 12.65 -6.55
CA GLY A 5 16.69 11.31 -6.37
C GLY A 5 15.76 10.50 -5.48
N LEU A 6 15.99 9.19 -5.45
CA LEU A 6 15.44 8.33 -4.41
C LEU A 6 15.65 8.88 -2.97
N PRO A 7 16.77 9.55 -2.62
CA PRO A 7 16.96 10.12 -1.29
C PRO A 7 15.93 11.19 -0.93
N GLU A 8 15.68 12.17 -1.81
CA GLU A 8 14.68 13.21 -1.57
C GLU A 8 13.27 12.63 -1.46
N LEU A 9 12.93 11.65 -2.31
CA LEU A 9 11.63 10.99 -2.25
C LEU A 9 11.44 10.22 -0.93
N LEU A 10 12.50 9.59 -0.41
CA LEU A 10 12.47 8.92 0.90
C LEU A 10 12.26 9.91 2.05
N ILE A 11 12.88 11.09 1.99
CA ILE A 11 12.69 12.14 3.01
C ILE A 11 11.24 12.65 3.00
N VAL A 12 10.69 12.95 1.81
CA VAL A 12 9.30 13.37 1.67
C VAL A 12 8.36 12.26 2.13
N GLY A 13 8.64 11.01 1.74
CA GLY A 13 7.93 9.83 2.19
C GLY A 13 7.94 9.71 3.71
N PHE A 14 9.09 9.87 4.36
CA PHE A 14 9.22 9.79 5.81
C PHE A 14 8.38 10.85 6.53
N ILE A 15 8.36 12.09 6.04
CA ILE A 15 7.48 13.14 6.59
C ILE A 15 6.01 12.78 6.37
N ALA A 16 5.65 12.29 5.19
CA ALA A 16 4.29 11.83 4.92
C ALA A 16 3.88 10.66 5.83
N LEU A 17 4.80 9.74 6.16
CA LEU A 17 4.60 8.68 7.14
C LEU A 17 4.37 9.22 8.55
N LEU A 18 5.01 10.32 8.94
CA LEU A 18 4.77 10.94 10.25
C LEU A 18 3.39 11.60 10.33
N VAL A 19 2.92 12.19 9.23
CA VAL A 19 1.61 12.85 9.16
C VAL A 19 0.48 11.83 9.05
N PHE A 20 0.57 10.89 8.10
CA PHE A 20 -0.48 9.91 7.83
C PHE A 20 -0.34 8.63 8.66
N GLY A 21 0.85 8.34 9.17
CA GLY A 21 1.17 7.10 9.88
C GLY A 21 1.60 5.97 8.92
N PRO A 22 2.58 5.13 9.31
CA PRO A 22 3.04 4.00 8.49
C PRO A 22 1.95 2.96 8.22
N LYS A 23 0.93 2.89 9.09
CA LYS A 23 -0.21 1.97 8.95
C LYS A 23 -1.20 2.39 7.86
N LYS A 24 -1.27 3.68 7.52
CA LYS A 24 -2.22 4.17 6.52
C LYS A 24 -1.74 3.98 5.08
N LEU A 25 -0.44 3.88 4.86
CA LEU A 25 0.12 3.55 3.54
C LEU A 25 -0.31 2.19 2.98
N PRO A 26 -0.22 1.07 3.71
CA PRO A 26 -0.70 -0.21 3.21
C PRO A 26 -2.22 -0.21 3.03
N GLU A 27 -2.98 0.43 3.93
CA GLU A 27 -4.45 0.56 3.83
C GLU A 27 -4.86 1.28 2.54
N LEU A 28 -4.24 2.43 2.25
CA LEU A 28 -4.46 3.20 1.02
C LEU A 28 -3.93 2.46 -0.22
N GLY A 29 -2.77 1.80 -0.11
CA GLY A 29 -2.13 1.06 -1.18
C GLY A 29 -2.91 -0.18 -1.60
N SER A 30 -3.51 -0.93 -0.67
CA SER A 30 -4.38 -2.06 -0.97
C SER A 30 -5.64 -1.63 -1.74
N GLY A 31 -6.26 -0.50 -1.36
CA GLY A 31 -7.40 0.06 -2.07
C GLY A 31 -7.06 0.55 -3.47
N LEU A 32 -6.00 1.36 -3.60
CA LEU A 32 -5.50 1.85 -4.89
C LEU A 32 -5.01 0.71 -5.79
N GLY A 33 -4.31 -0.28 -5.24
CA GLY A 33 -3.81 -1.44 -5.98
C GLY A 33 -4.94 -2.27 -6.56
N LYS A 34 -6.01 -2.48 -5.79
CA LYS A 34 -7.22 -3.15 -6.28
C LYS A 34 -7.88 -2.35 -7.40
N ALA A 35 -8.06 -1.03 -7.22
CA ALA A 35 -8.63 -0.17 -8.25
C ALA A 35 -7.79 -0.13 -9.54
N ILE A 36 -6.46 -0.05 -9.42
CA ILE A 36 -5.54 -0.09 -10.56
C ILE A 36 -5.60 -1.45 -11.26
N ARG A 37 -5.69 -2.55 -10.50
CA ARG A 37 -5.81 -3.90 -11.05
C ARG A 37 -7.11 -4.08 -11.83
N ASP A 38 -8.23 -3.62 -11.25
CA ASP A 38 -9.55 -3.66 -11.86
C ASP A 38 -9.57 -2.77 -13.14
N PHE A 39 -9.01 -1.56 -13.07
CA PHE A 39 -8.87 -0.65 -14.22
C PHE A 39 -8.00 -1.23 -15.35
N LYS A 40 -6.85 -1.84 -14.99
CA LYS A 40 -5.94 -2.50 -15.94
C LYS A 40 -6.61 -3.70 -16.61
N GLY A 41 -7.40 -4.47 -15.86
CA GLY A 41 -8.18 -5.60 -16.36
C GLY A 41 -9.21 -5.17 -17.40
N ALA A 42 -9.98 -4.12 -17.10
CA ALA A 42 -10.98 -3.55 -18.00
C ALA A 42 -10.37 -3.01 -19.29
N ILE A 43 -9.23 -2.32 -19.23
CA ILE A 43 -8.56 -1.79 -20.43
C ILE A 43 -7.93 -2.90 -21.27
N SER A 44 -7.45 -3.96 -20.64
CA SER A 44 -6.76 -5.05 -21.35
C SER A 44 -7.72 -6.09 -21.93
N GLY A 45 -9.03 -5.93 -21.77
CA GLY A 45 -10.05 -6.90 -22.23
C GLY A 45 -9.93 -8.28 -21.57
N LYS A 46 -9.22 -8.37 -20.44
CA LYS A 46 -9.11 -9.57 -19.61
C LYS A 46 -10.12 -9.45 -18.48
N ASP A 47 -11.39 -9.60 -18.82
CA ASP A 47 -12.44 -9.69 -17.82
C ASP A 47 -12.23 -10.95 -16.96
N SER A 48 -12.19 -10.73 -15.64
CA SER A 48 -12.33 -11.74 -14.59
C SER A 48 -11.15 -12.71 -14.38
N LEU A 49 -10.11 -12.26 -13.69
CA LEU A 49 -9.37 -13.13 -12.77
C LEU A 49 -9.84 -12.80 -11.35
N PRO A 50 -10.78 -13.58 -10.77
CA PRO A 50 -11.07 -13.50 -9.35
C PRO A 50 -9.89 -14.12 -8.60
N GLU A 51 -8.86 -13.32 -8.33
CA GLU A 51 -7.87 -13.71 -7.33
C GLU A 51 -8.44 -13.36 -5.96
N GLU A 52 -8.87 -14.41 -5.28
CA GLU A 52 -9.43 -14.43 -3.94
C GLU A 52 -8.58 -13.66 -2.93
N GLU A 53 -9.32 -12.96 -2.08
CA GLU A 53 -9.08 -12.69 -0.68
C GLU A 53 -7.82 -13.37 -0.08
N LYS A 54 -6.79 -12.56 0.22
CA LYS A 54 -5.95 -12.82 1.38
C LYS A 54 -6.04 -11.66 2.34
N LYS A 55 -7.03 -11.81 3.22
CA LYS A 55 -7.23 -11.05 4.44
C LYS A 55 -6.07 -11.27 5.42
N GLU A 56 -5.99 -10.33 6.36
CA GLU A 56 -5.23 -10.34 7.61
C GLU A 56 -3.74 -10.04 7.52
N THR A 57 -3.40 -8.78 7.79
CA THR A 57 -2.45 -8.45 8.86
C THR A 57 -2.68 -6.99 9.31
N ASP A 58 -3.52 -6.78 10.34
CA ASP A 58 -3.25 -5.73 11.33
C ASP A 58 -3.80 -6.13 12.72
N LYS A 59 -2.86 -6.41 13.63
CA LYS A 59 -2.82 -6.03 15.06
C LYS A 59 -3.60 -6.86 16.12
N GLN A 60 -2.85 -7.60 16.95
CA GLN A 60 -2.95 -7.60 18.42
C GLN A 60 -1.65 -8.16 19.04
N GLU A 61 -0.68 -7.31 19.40
CA GLU A 61 -0.34 -6.91 20.78
C GLU A 61 0.05 -8.07 21.74
N LYS A 62 1.30 -8.01 22.21
CA LYS A 62 1.89 -8.85 23.28
C LYS A 62 1.02 -8.78 24.55
N PRO A 63 0.97 -9.85 25.35
CA PRO A 63 1.68 -9.78 26.63
C PRO A 63 2.48 -11.03 26.99
N ALA A 64 3.41 -10.83 27.91
CA ALA A 64 4.33 -11.79 28.51
C ALA A 64 3.62 -12.88 29.33
N GLY A 65 4.29 -14.01 29.55
CA GLY A 65 3.94 -14.92 30.64
C GLY A 65 4.30 -16.39 30.41
N LYS A 66 5.57 -16.73 30.57
CA LYS A 66 5.99 -17.91 31.34
C LYS A 66 7.43 -17.74 31.81
#